data_AF-A0A2J6X3W1-F1
#
_entry.id   AF-A0A2J6X3W1-F1
#
_cell.length_a   1.000
_cell.length_b   1.000
_cell.length_c   1.000
_cell.angle_alpha   90.00
_cell.angle_beta   90.00
_cell.angle_gamma   90.00
#
_symmetry.space_group_name_H-M   'P 1'
#
loop_
_entity.id
_entity.type
_entity.pdbx_description
1 polymer ?
#
loop_
_entity_poly.entity_id
_entity_poly.type
_entity_poly.pdbx_seq_one_letter_code
_entity_poly.pdbx_strand_id
1 'polypeptide(L)'
;MTVVLAATHHDPDGRLYPQMVRVFPTLQQYFDGIAILLTPTSATETQAWLARSEVALHVAPSDAPIGHRHLGRWGRGAVQTALTTFANAEWLLFCDLDRVLHWAEYWPDELAVTLAALPEADLTVLGRTARAFYSHPRAQVLP
;
A
#
# COMPACT_ATOMS: atom_id res chain seq x y z
N MET A 1 -6.92 -18.93 4.45
CA MET A 1 -5.89 -17.97 4.07
C MET A 1 -6.52 -16.62 3.91
N THR A 2 -6.37 -15.79 4.94
CA THR A 2 -6.72 -14.38 4.89
C THR A 2 -5.46 -13.56 4.67
N VAL A 3 -5.49 -12.62 3.72
CA VAL A 3 -4.38 -11.72 3.42
C VAL A 3 -4.83 -10.28 3.53
N VAL A 4 -4.16 -9.53 4.39
CA VAL A 4 -4.42 -8.10 4.60
C VAL A 4 -3.29 -7.26 4.02
N LEU A 5 -3.65 -6.21 3.29
CA LEU A 5 -2.69 -5.20 2.84
C LEU A 5 -2.47 -4.17 3.95
N ALA A 6 -1.21 -3.92 4.30
CA ALA A 6 -0.77 -2.81 5.13
C ALA A 6 -0.03 -1.80 4.24
N ALA A 7 -0.62 -0.63 4.01
CA ALA A 7 -0.06 0.36 3.07
C ALA A 7 0.22 1.71 3.72
N THR A 8 1.28 2.37 3.27
CA THR A 8 1.48 3.81 3.50
C THR A 8 0.98 4.59 2.29
N HIS A 9 0.50 5.81 2.52
CA HIS A 9 0.18 6.72 1.42
C HIS A 9 0.60 8.16 1.75
N HIS A 10 1.43 8.72 0.87
CA HIS A 10 1.86 10.12 0.86
C HIS A 10 1.78 10.66 -0.56
N ASP A 11 0.81 11.54 -0.82
CA ASP A 11 0.64 12.18 -2.12
C ASP A 11 0.07 13.59 -1.94
N PRO A 12 0.90 14.56 -1.53
CA PRO A 12 0.43 15.92 -1.26
C PRO A 12 -0.08 16.65 -2.51
N ASP A 13 0.42 16.26 -3.69
CA ASP A 13 0.05 16.86 -4.97
C ASP A 13 -1.17 16.17 -5.62
N GLY A 14 -1.68 15.07 -5.06
CA GLY A 14 -2.81 14.32 -5.62
C GLY A 14 -2.51 13.65 -6.97
N ARG A 15 -1.23 13.43 -7.31
CA ARG A 15 -0.82 12.87 -8.61
C ARG A 15 -1.28 11.43 -8.78
N LEU A 16 -1.43 10.71 -7.68
CA LEU A 16 -1.81 9.31 -7.65
C LEU A 16 -3.34 9.12 -7.64
N TYR A 17 -4.10 10.16 -7.30
CA TYR A 17 -5.54 10.11 -7.15
C TYR A 17 -6.27 9.48 -8.35
N PRO A 18 -5.98 9.85 -9.62
CA PRO A 18 -6.67 9.25 -10.77
C PRO A 18 -6.41 7.75 -10.93
N GLN A 19 -5.20 7.28 -10.62
CA GLN A 19 -4.87 5.86 -10.64
C GLN A 19 -5.56 5.13 -9.48
N MET A 20 -5.50 5.70 -8.28
CA MET A 20 -6.14 5.14 -7.09
C MET A 20 -7.63 4.92 -7.35
N VAL A 21 -8.40 5.94 -7.73
CA VAL A 21 -9.85 5.80 -7.95
C VAL A 21 -10.18 4.73 -9.00
N ARG A 22 -9.36 4.61 -10.06
CA ARG A 22 -9.55 3.63 -11.12
C ARG A 22 -9.23 2.20 -10.69
N VAL A 23 -8.13 2.00 -9.97
CA VAL A 23 -7.54 0.67 -9.73
C VAL A 23 -7.95 0.09 -8.37
N PHE A 24 -8.24 0.94 -7.38
CA PHE A 24 -8.54 0.51 -6.01
C PHE A 24 -9.70 -0.52 -5.91
N PRO A 25 -10.79 -0.42 -6.68
CA PRO A 25 -11.83 -1.47 -6.67
C PRO A 25 -11.31 -2.86 -7.06
N THR A 26 -10.38 -2.92 -8.03
CA THR A 26 -9.71 -4.16 -8.41
C THR A 26 -8.73 -4.60 -7.33
N LEU A 27 -7.99 -3.67 -6.73
CA LEU A 27 -7.08 -3.95 -5.62
C LEU A 27 -7.82 -4.63 -4.45
N GLN A 28 -9.03 -4.18 -4.11
CA GLN A 28 -9.85 -4.76 -3.04
C GLN A 28 -10.23 -6.21 -3.27
N GLN A 29 -10.20 -6.71 -4.51
CA GLN A 29 -10.52 -8.11 -4.81
C GLN A 29 -9.39 -9.07 -4.40
N TYR A 30 -8.18 -8.55 -4.17
CA TYR A 30 -7.00 -9.36 -3.81
C TYR A 30 -6.79 -9.54 -2.31
N PHE A 31 -7.44 -8.73 -1.49
CA PHE A 31 -7.18 -8.69 -0.05
C PHE A 31 -8.48 -8.80 0.74
N ASP A 32 -8.46 -9.59 1.81
CA ASP A 32 -9.57 -9.70 2.76
C ASP A 32 -9.74 -8.43 3.61
N GLY A 33 -8.72 -7.57 3.62
CA GLY A 33 -8.75 -6.27 4.29
C GLY A 33 -7.61 -5.38 3.83
N ILE A 34 -7.83 -4.07 3.88
CA ILE A 34 -6.81 -3.07 3.55
C ILE A 34 -6.71 -2.08 4.71
N ALA A 35 -5.53 -1.94 5.28
CA ALA A 35 -5.16 -0.91 6.24
C ALA A 35 -4.26 0.13 5.57
N ILE A 36 -4.60 1.41 5.72
CA ILE A 36 -3.86 2.52 5.12
C ILE A 36 -3.45 3.50 6.20
N LEU A 37 -2.15 3.71 6.34
CA LEU A 37 -1.59 4.83 7.08
C LEU A 37 -1.38 6.01 6.12
N LEU A 38 -2.21 7.03 6.29
CA LEU A 38 -2.24 8.22 5.46
C LEU A 38 -1.46 9.36 6.12
N THR A 39 -0.52 9.97 5.39
CA THR A 39 0.14 11.19 5.88
C THR A 39 -0.85 12.35 5.93
N PRO A 40 -0.75 13.27 6.92
CA PRO A 40 -1.71 14.37 7.08
C PRO A 40 -1.70 15.36 5.91
N THR A 41 -0.63 15.38 5.12
CA THR A 41 -0.45 16.32 4.00
C THR A 41 -0.89 15.76 2.66
N SER A 42 -1.40 14.53 2.58
CA SER A 42 -1.92 13.98 1.30
C SER A 42 -3.11 14.81 0.80
N ALA A 43 -3.30 14.89 -0.51
CA ALA A 43 -4.35 15.71 -1.13
C ALA A 43 -5.74 15.42 -0.56
N THR A 44 -6.53 16.48 -0.35
CA THR A 44 -7.85 16.41 0.31
C THR A 44 -8.82 15.48 -0.41
N GLU A 45 -8.75 15.42 -1.74
CA GLU A 45 -9.56 14.53 -2.58
C GLU A 45 -9.28 13.05 -2.25
N THR A 46 -8.00 12.70 -2.10
CA THR A 46 -7.59 11.35 -1.69
C THR A 46 -8.06 11.04 -0.28
N GLN A 47 -7.90 11.97 0.68
CA GLN A 47 -8.39 11.77 2.06
C GLN A 47 -9.90 11.52 2.07
N ALA A 48 -10.66 12.35 1.36
CA ALA A 48 -12.12 12.26 1.32
C ALA A 48 -12.61 11.01 0.58
N TRP A 49 -11.87 10.51 -0.41
CA TRP A 49 -12.20 9.27 -1.10
C TRP A 49 -11.95 8.07 -0.19
N LEU A 50 -10.74 7.95 0.39
CA LEU A 50 -10.38 6.84 1.27
C LEU A 50 -11.26 6.76 2.52
N ALA A 51 -11.68 7.91 3.07
CA ALA A 51 -12.58 7.95 4.22
C ALA A 51 -13.98 7.37 3.94
N ARG A 52 -14.36 7.23 2.66
CA ARG A 52 -15.62 6.62 2.22
C ARG A 52 -15.45 5.19 1.71
N SER A 53 -14.21 4.71 1.60
CA SER A 53 -13.89 3.36 1.14
C SER A 53 -13.99 2.37 2.31
N GLU A 54 -14.25 1.10 1.99
CA GLU A 54 -14.23 0.01 2.96
C GLU A 54 -12.78 -0.40 3.28
N VAL A 55 -12.10 0.44 4.05
CA VAL A 55 -10.69 0.26 4.46
C VAL A 55 -10.50 0.68 5.92
N ALA A 56 -9.49 0.11 6.57
CA ALA A 56 -9.01 0.59 7.86
C ALA A 56 -8.09 1.80 7.64
N LEU A 57 -8.67 3.00 7.59
CA LEU A 57 -7.94 4.24 7.39
C LEU A 57 -7.44 4.81 8.73
N HIS A 58 -6.13 5.04 8.84
CA HIS A 58 -5.55 5.85 9.90
C HIS A 58 -4.86 7.09 9.29
N VAL A 59 -5.39 8.27 9.58
CA VAL A 59 -4.72 9.53 9.23
C VAL A 59 -3.80 9.92 10.39
N ALA A 60 -2.52 10.06 10.10
CA ALA A 60 -1.54 10.42 11.11
C ALA A 60 -1.73 11.87 11.60
N PRO A 61 -1.29 12.20 12.83
CA PRO A 61 -1.31 13.56 13.37
C PRO A 61 -0.63 14.58 12.45
N SER A 62 -1.10 15.83 12.45
CA SER A 62 -0.56 16.91 11.60
C SER A 62 0.91 17.25 11.88
N ASP A 63 1.41 16.94 13.08
CA ASP A 63 2.80 17.13 13.50
C ASP A 63 3.68 15.89 13.25
N ALA A 64 3.14 14.82 12.65
CA ALA A 64 3.91 13.63 12.32
C ALA A 64 5.03 13.98 11.32
N PRO A 65 6.27 13.51 11.55
CA PRO A 65 7.40 13.86 10.70
C PRO A 65 7.32 13.12 9.35
N ILE A 66 7.48 13.88 8.28
CA ILE A 66 7.42 13.39 6.89
C ILE A 66 8.82 13.46 6.27
N GLY A 67 9.08 12.56 5.32
CA GLY A 67 10.31 12.53 4.53
C GLY A 67 11.07 11.21 4.64
N HIS A 68 12.05 11.03 3.76
CA HIS A 68 12.76 9.76 3.57
C HIS A 68 13.41 9.22 4.86
N ARG A 69 13.84 10.09 5.77
CA ARG A 69 14.44 9.71 7.07
C ARG A 69 13.46 9.04 8.02
N HIS A 70 12.15 9.17 7.76
CA HIS A 70 11.10 8.65 8.62
C HIS A 70 10.34 7.46 8.00
N LEU A 71 10.76 6.94 6.83
CA LEU A 71 10.06 5.85 6.14
C LEU A 71 9.85 4.63 7.05
N GLY A 72 10.84 4.26 7.85
CA GLY A 72 10.70 3.15 8.81
C GLY A 72 9.61 3.38 9.87
N ARG A 73 9.32 4.64 10.25
CA ARG A 73 8.22 4.97 11.17
C ARG A 73 6.87 4.73 10.49
N TRP A 74 6.72 5.21 9.26
CA TRP A 74 5.50 5.04 8.47
C TRP A 74 5.22 3.58 8.16
N GLY A 75 6.25 2.82 7.76
CA GLY A 75 6.10 1.39 7.49
C GLY A 75 5.63 0.61 8.72
N ARG A 76 6.29 0.81 9.87
CA ARG A 76 5.86 0.19 11.14
C ARG A 76 4.45 0.62 11.55
N GLY A 77 4.10 1.89 11.32
CA GLY A 77 2.77 2.40 11.63
C GLY A 77 1.68 1.72 10.79
N ALA A 78 1.88 1.55 9.49
CA ALA A 78 0.93 0.85 8.62
C ALA A 78 0.73 -0.61 9.05
N VAL A 79 1.82 -1.32 9.35
CA VAL A 79 1.77 -2.69 9.87
C VAL A 79 1.04 -2.75 11.22
N GLN A 80 1.31 -1.81 12.13
CA GLN A 80 0.62 -1.71 13.40
C GLN A 80 -0.89 -1.49 13.20
N THR A 81 -1.29 -0.59 12.30
CA THR A 81 -2.71 -0.37 11.96
C THR A 81 -3.35 -1.67 11.47
N ALA A 82 -2.71 -2.39 10.56
CA ALA A 82 -3.20 -3.67 10.06
C ALA A 82 -3.36 -4.71 11.17
N LEU A 83 -2.33 -4.92 12.00
CA LEU A 83 -2.35 -5.89 13.11
C LEU A 83 -3.42 -5.56 14.15
N THR A 84 -3.64 -4.27 14.45
CA THR A 84 -4.65 -3.86 15.42
C THR A 84 -6.07 -4.00 14.86
N THR A 85 -6.29 -3.66 13.59
CA THR A 85 -7.64 -3.70 13.00
C THR A 85 -8.04 -5.10 12.56
N PHE A 86 -7.09 -5.89 12.05
CA PHE A 86 -7.32 -7.23 11.50
C PHE A 86 -6.58 -8.28 12.34
N ALA A 87 -6.89 -8.36 13.63
CA ALA A 87 -6.19 -9.21 14.60
C ALA A 87 -6.17 -10.71 14.27
N ASN A 88 -7.07 -11.18 13.40
CA ASN A 88 -7.18 -12.57 12.97
C ASN A 88 -6.63 -12.81 11.54
N ALA A 89 -5.99 -11.81 10.93
CA ALA A 89 -5.36 -12.00 9.62
C ALA A 89 -4.23 -13.03 9.71
N GLU A 90 -4.24 -14.01 8.81
CA GLU A 90 -3.21 -15.05 8.73
C GLU A 90 -1.92 -14.47 8.12
N TRP A 91 -2.04 -13.62 7.11
CA TRP A 91 -0.92 -13.03 6.38
C TRP A 91 -1.09 -11.52 6.19
N LEU A 92 0.01 -10.79 6.26
CA LEU A 92 0.06 -9.36 5.94
C LEU A 92 1.05 -9.11 4.80
N LEU A 93 0.63 -8.34 3.80
CA LEU A 93 1.55 -7.75 2.82
C LEU A 93 1.76 -6.28 3.18
N PHE A 94 3.00 -5.90 3.49
CA PHE A 94 3.38 -4.49 3.61
C PHE A 94 3.86 -3.94 2.26
N CYS A 95 3.19 -2.91 1.74
CA CYS A 95 3.57 -2.26 0.47
C CYS A 95 3.08 -0.81 0.42
N ASP A 96 3.88 0.11 -0.10
CA ASP A 96 3.41 1.49 -0.36
C ASP A 96 2.22 1.45 -1.35
N LEU A 97 1.21 2.31 -1.12
CA LEU A 97 -0.05 2.24 -1.87
C LEU A 97 0.16 2.47 -3.37
N ASP A 98 1.09 3.35 -3.75
CA ASP A 98 1.44 3.59 -5.15
C ASP A 98 1.98 2.35 -5.85
N ARG A 99 2.82 1.58 -5.16
CA ARG A 99 3.43 0.37 -5.71
C ARG A 99 2.44 -0.75 -5.89
N VAL A 100 1.57 -0.97 -4.90
CA VAL A 100 0.58 -2.05 -5.01
C VAL A 100 -0.54 -1.70 -5.99
N LEU A 101 -0.93 -0.42 -6.12
CA LEU A 101 -1.82 0.05 -7.19
C LEU A 101 -1.19 -0.19 -8.56
N HIS A 102 0.08 0.17 -8.74
CA HIS A 102 0.80 -0.10 -9.98
C HIS A 102 0.89 -1.60 -10.29
N TRP A 103 1.15 -2.43 -9.28
CA TRP A 103 1.19 -3.88 -9.45
C TRP A 103 -0.17 -4.44 -9.86
N ALA A 104 -1.24 -4.04 -9.17
CA ALA A 104 -2.60 -4.48 -9.49
C ALA A 104 -3.05 -4.01 -10.90
N GLU A 105 -2.59 -2.84 -11.36
CA GLU A 105 -2.95 -2.32 -12.69
C GLU A 105 -2.22 -3.04 -13.83
N TYR A 106 -0.93 -3.31 -13.69
CA TYR A 106 -0.09 -3.76 -14.81
C TYR A 106 0.30 -5.23 -14.77
N TRP A 107 0.32 -5.85 -13.58
CA TRP A 107 0.63 -7.28 -13.41
C TRP A 107 -0.30 -7.95 -12.39
N PRO A 108 -1.63 -7.91 -12.60
CA PRO A 108 -2.63 -8.50 -11.69
C PRO A 108 -2.41 -10.01 -11.46
N ASP A 109 -2.01 -10.75 -12.49
CA ASP A 109 -1.74 -12.19 -12.39
C ASP A 109 -0.52 -12.47 -11.50
N GLU A 110 0.52 -11.64 -11.62
CA GLU A 110 1.72 -11.75 -10.78
C GLU A 110 1.42 -11.42 -9.31
N LEU A 111 0.56 -10.42 -9.07
CA LEU A 111 0.07 -10.13 -7.74
C LEU A 111 -0.70 -11.34 -7.17
N ALA A 112 -1.64 -11.89 -7.92
CA ALA A 112 -2.43 -13.06 -7.51
C ALA A 112 -1.55 -14.25 -7.13
N VAL A 113 -0.59 -14.61 -8.00
CA VAL A 113 0.34 -15.72 -7.76
C VAL A 113 1.21 -15.44 -6.54
N THR A 114 1.66 -14.21 -6.35
CA THR A 114 2.49 -13.86 -5.18
C THR A 114 1.72 -13.97 -3.88
N LEU A 115 0.46 -13.50 -3.83
CA LEU A 115 -0.37 -13.62 -2.64
C LEU A 115 -0.69 -15.08 -2.31
N ALA A 116 -0.90 -15.92 -3.33
CA ALA A 116 -1.13 -17.36 -3.16
C ALA A 116 0.09 -18.10 -2.59
N ALA A 117 1.31 -17.61 -2.87
CA ALA A 117 2.56 -18.21 -2.40
C ALA A 117 3.01 -17.73 -1.01
N LEU A 118 2.34 -16.74 -0.40
CA LEU A 118 2.72 -16.25 0.93
C LEU A 118 2.86 -17.36 1.99
N PRO A 119 2.01 -18.41 2.04
CA PRO A 119 2.14 -19.48 3.01
C PRO A 119 3.38 -20.37 2.90
N GLU A 120 4.17 -20.24 1.83
CA GLU A 120 5.36 -21.06 1.62
C GLU A 120 6.53 -20.67 2.54
N ALA A 121 6.48 -19.50 3.18
CA ALA A 121 7.50 -19.03 4.10
C ALA A 121 6.91 -18.13 5.20
N ASP A 122 7.51 -18.12 6.40
CA ASP A 122 7.07 -17.24 7.50
C ASP A 122 7.26 -15.74 7.18
N LEU A 123 8.18 -15.42 6.27
CA LEU A 123 8.45 -14.06 5.81
C LEU A 123 8.93 -14.07 4.36
N THR A 124 8.20 -13.38 3.50
CA THR A 124 8.60 -13.17 2.10
C THR A 124 9.08 -11.73 1.90
N VAL A 125 10.29 -11.56 1.36
CA VAL A 125 10.84 -10.25 0.97
C VAL A 125 10.82 -10.12 -0.54
N LEU A 126 10.02 -9.19 -1.04
CA LEU A 126 9.85 -8.96 -2.47
C LEU A 126 10.90 -7.97 -2.99
N GLY A 127 11.88 -8.50 -3.72
CA GLY A 127 12.84 -7.70 -4.48
C GLY A 127 12.25 -7.19 -5.79
N ARG A 128 12.70 -6.02 -6.25
CA ARG A 128 12.32 -5.49 -7.58
C ARG A 128 13.26 -6.04 -8.65
N THR A 129 12.69 -6.56 -9.73
CA THR A 129 13.43 -6.92 -10.94
C THR A 129 13.79 -5.67 -11.75
N ALA A 130 14.74 -5.78 -12.70
CA ALA A 130 15.05 -4.68 -13.62
C ALA A 130 13.79 -4.17 -14.35
N ARG A 131 12.93 -5.09 -14.81
CA ARG A 131 11.62 -4.75 -15.41
C ARG A 131 10.76 -3.90 -14.46
N ALA A 132 10.67 -4.28 -13.19
CA ALA A 132 9.92 -3.52 -12.19
C ALA A 132 10.52 -2.11 -11.97
N PHE A 133 11.85 -1.98 -11.95
CA PHE A 133 12.48 -0.66 -11.87
C PHE A 133 12.12 0.22 -13.06
N TYR A 134 12.16 -0.30 -14.29
CA TYR A 134 11.88 0.50 -15.50
C TYR A 134 10.41 0.86 -15.72
N SER A 135 9.48 0.25 -14.98
CA SER A 135 8.05 0.55 -15.11
C SER A 135 7.55 1.66 -14.19
N HIS A 136 8.35 2.09 -13.22
CA HIS A 136 7.98 3.15 -12.27
C HIS A 136 8.48 4.53 -12.75
N PRO A 137 7.97 5.65 -12.19
CA PRO A 137 8.45 6.99 -12.53
C PRO A 137 9.96 7.12 -12.40
N ARG A 138 10.58 8.02 -13.19
CA ARG A 138 12.05 8.21 -13.26
C ARG A 138 12.75 8.39 -11.90
N ALA A 139 12.06 8.87 -10.87
CA ALA A 139 12.62 8.98 -9.52
C ALA A 139 12.82 7.61 -8.82
N GLN A 140 12.32 6.53 -9.39
CA GLN A 140 12.29 5.18 -8.81
C GLN A 140 12.99 4.12 -9.68
N VAL A 141 13.59 4.51 -10.82
CA VAL A 141 14.33 3.61 -11.73
C VAL A 141 15.78 3.44 -11.26
N LEU A 142 16.47 2.39 -11.72
CA LEU A 142 17.92 2.26 -11.50
C LEU A 142 18.67 3.36 -12.28
N PRO A 143 19.73 3.97 -11.70
CA PRO A 143 20.56 4.95 -12.40
C PRO A 143 21.27 4.35 -13.62
#